data_AF-A0A4U5ME53-F1
#
_entry.id   AF-A0A4U5ME53-F1
#
_cell.length_a   1.000
_cell.length_b   1.000
_cell.length_c   1.000
_cell.angle_alpha   90.00
_cell.angle_beta   90.00
_cell.angle_gamma   90.00
#
_symmetry.space_group_name_H-M   'P 1'
#
loop_
_entity.id
_entity.type
_entity.pdbx_description
1 polymer ?
#
loop_
_entity_poly.entity_id
_entity_poly.type
_entity_poly.pdbx_seq_one_letter_code
_entity_poly.pdbx_strand_id
1 'polypeptide(L)'
;MGNAKKKKKERDFKKVQLKVGKKLPKANATDTRIEAKKVVLVEQLHAEQKKAEAAAASSSTPPVRSHRGLSLDELCRQLGHFNTNVRKDAIIGVTQLLGDNREMMSKHLRSIIPTVARLIADGTRVSTLLELHSSC
;
A
#
# COMPACT_ATOMS: atom_id res chain seq x y z
N MET A 1 35.93 60.72 -44.19
CA MET A 1 34.82 59.93 -44.79
C MET A 1 34.50 58.77 -43.86
N GLY A 2 33.45 58.88 -43.04
CA GLY A 2 33.05 57.81 -42.11
C GLY A 2 31.58 57.46 -42.32
N ASN A 3 31.32 56.36 -43.04
CA ASN A 3 29.96 55.87 -43.25
C ASN A 3 29.50 55.10 -42.01
N ALA A 4 28.82 55.81 -41.10
CA ALA A 4 28.13 55.19 -39.98
C ALA A 4 26.97 54.33 -40.51
N LYS A 5 27.16 53.01 -40.56
CA LYS A 5 26.11 52.03 -40.88
C LYS A 5 24.98 52.17 -39.84
N LYS A 6 23.88 52.79 -40.23
CA LYS A 6 22.66 52.87 -39.41
C LYS A 6 22.19 51.44 -39.09
N LYS A 7 22.38 51.00 -37.84
CA LYS A 7 21.84 49.73 -37.33
C LYS A 7 20.32 49.76 -37.54
N LYS A 8 19.82 48.90 -38.41
CA LYS A 8 18.40 48.76 -38.72
C LYS A 8 17.69 48.38 -37.42
N LYS A 9 16.81 49.25 -36.92
CA LYS A 9 16.02 49.04 -35.70
C LYS A 9 15.35 47.67 -35.80
N GLU A 10 15.68 46.78 -34.88
CA GLU A 10 15.11 45.44 -34.86
C GLU A 10 13.61 45.57 -34.61
N ARG A 11 12.79 45.04 -35.52
CA ARG A 11 11.33 45.21 -35.42
C ARG A 11 10.82 44.44 -34.21
N ASP A 12 10.15 45.14 -33.31
CA ASP A 12 9.59 44.61 -32.05
C ASP A 12 8.61 43.45 -32.29
N PHE A 13 7.94 43.44 -33.45
CA PHE A 13 7.04 42.37 -33.85
C PHE A 13 7.50 41.76 -35.18
N LYS A 14 7.95 40.50 -35.12
CA LYS A 14 8.30 39.68 -36.29
C LYS A 14 7.13 38.73 -36.59
N LYS A 15 6.34 39.03 -37.62
CA LYS A 15 5.28 38.14 -38.11
C LYS A 15 5.91 36.94 -38.82
N VAL A 16 5.66 35.73 -38.32
CA VAL A 16 6.18 34.49 -38.92
C VAL A 16 5.50 34.27 -40.28
N GLN A 17 6.30 33.98 -41.31
CA GLN A 17 5.76 33.65 -42.63
C GLN A 17 5.04 32.30 -42.59
N LEU A 18 3.89 32.24 -43.27
CA LEU A 18 3.05 31.06 -43.36
C LEU A 18 3.79 30.00 -44.19
N LYS A 19 4.27 28.93 -43.54
CA LYS A 19 4.84 27.78 -44.26
C LYS A 19 3.69 26.85 -44.64
N VAL A 20 3.53 26.59 -45.94
CA VAL A 20 2.56 25.63 -46.47
C VAL A 20 2.72 24.27 -45.77
N GLY A 21 1.60 23.67 -45.35
CA GLY A 21 1.55 22.39 -44.66
C GLY A 21 1.73 22.43 -43.12
N LYS A 22 2.06 23.58 -42.52
CA LYS A 22 2.19 23.70 -41.04
C LYS A 22 1.09 24.58 -40.46
N LYS A 23 0.44 24.10 -39.39
CA LYS A 23 -0.55 24.89 -38.64
C LYS A 23 0.15 26.07 -37.97
N LEU A 24 -0.40 27.26 -38.14
CA LEU A 24 0.13 28.46 -37.48
C LEU A 24 -0.12 28.36 -35.97
N PRO A 25 0.91 28.62 -35.12
CA PRO A 25 0.69 28.77 -33.70
C PRO A 25 -0.20 30.00 -33.45
N LYS A 26 -1.18 29.87 -32.56
CA LYS A 26 -2.04 30.99 -32.15
C LYS A 26 -1.15 32.03 -31.43
N ALA A 27 -0.98 33.20 -32.02
CA ALA A 27 -0.28 34.30 -31.37
C ALA A 27 -1.15 34.82 -30.21
N ASN A 28 -0.55 34.95 -29.02
CA ASN A 28 -1.16 35.46 -27.79
C ASN A 28 -2.22 34.56 -27.12
N ALA A 29 -2.16 33.23 -27.32
CA ALA A 29 -3.00 32.29 -26.59
C ALA A 29 -2.29 31.76 -25.34
N THR A 30 -2.85 31.99 -24.16
CA THR A 30 -2.41 31.35 -22.91
C THR A 30 -2.83 29.88 -22.95
N ASP A 31 -1.86 28.96 -22.84
CA ASP A 31 -2.14 27.54 -22.72
C ASP A 31 -2.50 27.19 -21.26
N THR A 32 -3.72 26.70 -21.05
CA THR A 32 -4.27 26.36 -19.72
C THR A 32 -4.23 24.86 -19.44
N ARG A 33 -3.42 24.09 -20.16
CA ARG A 33 -3.23 22.66 -19.93
C ARG A 33 -2.40 22.44 -18.67
N ILE A 34 -3.10 22.13 -17.57
CA ILE A 34 -2.49 21.79 -16.28
C ILE A 34 -2.69 20.28 -16.06
N GLU A 35 -1.59 19.54 -15.96
CA GLU A 35 -1.60 18.13 -15.57
C GLU A 35 -1.17 17.99 -14.12
N ALA A 36 -2.04 17.45 -13.26
CA ALA A 36 -1.75 17.17 -11.86
C ALA A 36 -1.70 15.66 -11.61
N LYS A 37 -0.66 15.18 -10.94
CA LYS A 37 -0.51 13.78 -10.54
C LYS A 37 -0.74 13.64 -9.03
N LYS A 38 -1.53 12.65 -8.63
CA LYS A 38 -1.77 12.32 -7.22
C LYS A 38 -0.59 11.51 -6.67
N VAL A 39 -0.03 11.95 -5.55
CA VAL A 39 0.89 11.14 -4.75
C VAL A 39 0.05 10.22 -3.87
N VAL A 40 0.22 8.91 -4.04
CA VAL A 40 -0.37 7.90 -3.16
C VAL A 40 0.71 7.47 -2.18
N LEU A 41 0.56 7.85 -0.92
CA LEU A 41 1.40 7.36 0.16
C LEU A 41 0.89 5.97 0.56
N VAL A 42 1.80 5.01 0.71
CA VAL A 42 1.47 3.71 1.30
C VAL A 42 1.27 3.95 2.79
N GLU A 43 0.02 4.06 3.21
CA GLU A 43 -0.33 4.26 4.61
C GLU A 43 0.08 3.01 5.41
N GLN A 44 0.97 3.21 6.39
CA GLN A 44 1.46 2.15 7.24
C GLN A 44 0.42 1.88 8.34
N LEU A 45 -0.39 0.84 8.20
CA LEU A 45 -1.17 0.16 9.25
C LEU A 45 -2.37 0.92 9.90
N HIS A 46 -2.33 2.24 10.09
CA HIS A 46 -3.37 2.97 10.84
C HIS A 46 -4.67 3.17 10.06
N ALA A 47 -4.60 3.26 8.73
CA ALA A 47 -5.78 3.48 7.90
C ALA A 47 -6.62 2.20 7.74
N GLU A 48 -6.01 1.02 7.69
CA GLU A 48 -6.75 -0.25 7.65
C GLU A 48 -7.49 -0.51 8.96
N GLN A 49 -6.88 -0.19 10.11
CA GLN A 49 -7.54 -0.22 11.42
C GLN A 49 -8.77 0.70 11.42
N LYS A 50 -8.60 1.98 11.05
CA LYS A 50 -9.70 2.96 11.00
C LYS A 50 -10.79 2.62 9.98
N LYS A 51 -10.43 2.11 8.80
CA LYS A 51 -11.38 1.73 7.75
C LYS A 51 -12.18 0.50 8.16
N ALA A 52 -11.55 -0.45 8.83
CA ALA A 52 -12.24 -1.64 9.34
C ALA A 52 -13.03 -1.35 10.63
N GLU A 53 -12.67 -0.36 11.44
CA GLU A 53 -13.52 0.21 12.49
C GLU A 53 -14.76 0.91 11.90
N ALA A 54 -14.59 1.71 10.84
CA ALA A 54 -15.69 2.34 10.13
C ALA A 54 -16.60 1.32 9.43
N ALA A 55 -16.06 0.21 8.93
CA ALA A 55 -16.84 -0.91 8.39
C ALA A 55 -17.52 -1.74 9.49
N ALA A 56 -16.91 -1.88 10.67
CA ALA A 56 -17.53 -2.52 11.83
C ALA A 56 -18.73 -1.74 12.38
N ALA A 57 -18.75 -0.40 12.19
CA ALA A 57 -19.90 0.41 12.53
C ALA A 57 -21.10 0.23 11.56
N SER A 58 -20.87 -0.30 10.35
CA SER A 58 -21.92 -0.51 9.35
C SER A 58 -22.34 -1.98 9.17
N SER A 59 -21.52 -2.95 9.61
CA SER A 59 -21.86 -4.38 9.61
C SER A 59 -22.11 -4.88 11.03
N SER A 60 -23.24 -5.53 11.26
CA SER A 60 -23.71 -6.09 12.55
C SER A 60 -22.83 -7.18 13.18
N THR A 61 -21.62 -7.42 12.67
CA THR A 61 -20.67 -8.40 13.20
C THR A 61 -19.31 -7.73 13.36
N PRO A 62 -18.78 -7.63 14.59
CA PRO A 62 -17.48 -7.02 14.81
C PRO A 62 -16.39 -7.85 14.11
N PRO A 63 -15.40 -7.22 13.44
CA PRO A 63 -14.29 -7.93 12.85
C PRO A 63 -13.48 -8.63 13.94
N VAL A 64 -13.34 -9.94 13.80
CA VAL A 64 -12.55 -10.77 14.72
C VAL A 64 -11.08 -10.39 14.61
N ARG A 65 -10.49 -9.97 15.73
CA ARG A 65 -9.08 -9.55 15.83
C ARG A 65 -8.40 -10.24 17.00
N SER A 66 -7.10 -10.44 16.90
CA SER A 66 -6.28 -10.86 18.03
C SER A 66 -6.20 -9.75 19.10
N HIS A 67 -5.71 -10.06 20.30
CA HIS A 67 -5.47 -9.05 21.36
C HIS A 67 -4.60 -7.87 20.91
N ARG A 68 -3.79 -8.03 19.86
CA ARG A 68 -2.95 -6.97 19.27
C ARG A 68 -3.63 -6.21 18.12
N GLY A 69 -4.91 -6.45 17.88
CA GLY A 69 -5.68 -5.78 16.82
C GLY A 69 -5.35 -6.27 15.40
N LEU A 70 -4.66 -7.40 15.24
CA LEU A 70 -4.31 -7.95 13.93
C LEU A 70 -5.41 -8.85 13.40
N SER A 71 -5.70 -8.73 12.11
CA SER A 71 -6.59 -9.63 11.37
C SER A 71 -5.90 -10.96 11.06
N LEU A 72 -6.69 -11.99 10.74
CA LEU A 72 -6.17 -13.31 10.42
C LEU A 72 -5.26 -13.32 9.18
N ASP A 73 -5.57 -12.52 8.16
CA ASP A 73 -4.71 -12.36 6.98
C ASP A 73 -3.36 -11.72 7.33
N GLU A 74 -3.35 -10.73 8.22
CA GLU A 74 -2.12 -10.07 8.66
C GLU A 74 -1.25 -11.01 9.49
N LEU A 75 -1.87 -11.81 10.35
CA LEU A 75 -1.18 -12.88 11.09
C LEU A 75 -0.59 -13.92 10.13
N CYS A 76 -1.33 -14.33 9.08
CA CYS A 76 -0.84 -15.25 8.06
C CYS A 76 0.37 -14.71 7.29
N ARG A 77 0.43 -13.39 7.05
CA ARG A 77 1.61 -12.72 6.48
C ARG A 77 2.80 -12.76 7.45
N GLN A 78 2.56 -12.47 8.73
CA GLN A 78 3.59 -12.48 9.76
C GLN A 78 4.18 -13.89 10.02
N LEU A 79 3.40 -14.96 9.82
CA LEU A 79 3.91 -16.35 9.86
C LEU A 79 5.01 -16.62 8.82
N GLY A 80 4.99 -15.90 7.69
CA GLY A 80 6.01 -16.00 6.64
C GLY A 80 7.19 -15.04 6.80
N HIS A 81 7.27 -14.30 7.90
CA HIS A 81 8.26 -13.24 8.08
C HIS A 81 9.64 -13.80 8.45
N PHE A 82 10.73 -13.16 8.01
CA PHE A 82 12.10 -13.62 8.27
C PHE A 82 12.48 -13.58 9.77
N ASN A 83 11.93 -12.62 10.51
CA ASN A 83 12.16 -12.48 11.95
C ASN A 83 11.41 -13.55 12.75
N THR A 84 12.15 -14.33 13.54
CA THR A 84 11.64 -15.43 14.36
C THR A 84 10.67 -14.96 15.45
N ASN A 85 10.90 -13.78 16.05
CA ASN A 85 10.02 -13.23 17.08
C ASN A 85 8.66 -12.82 16.50
N VAL A 86 8.66 -12.26 15.29
CA VAL A 86 7.42 -11.91 14.57
C VAL A 86 6.62 -13.17 14.24
N ARG A 87 7.28 -14.25 13.80
CA ARG A 87 6.61 -15.55 13.57
C ARG A 87 6.01 -16.12 14.85
N LYS A 88 6.73 -16.07 15.97
CA LYS A 88 6.24 -16.52 17.29
C LYS A 88 5.00 -15.77 17.73
N ASP A 89 5.04 -14.44 17.69
CA ASP A 89 3.90 -13.59 18.04
C ASP A 89 2.69 -13.88 17.14
N ALA A 90 2.93 -14.14 15.85
CA ALA A 90 1.88 -14.51 14.92
C ALA A 90 1.24 -15.87 15.23
N ILE A 91 2.03 -16.88 15.62
CA ILE A 91 1.50 -18.19 16.04
C ILE A 91 0.56 -18.02 17.23
N ILE A 92 0.99 -17.28 18.25
CA ILE A 92 0.17 -17.00 19.46
C ILE A 92 -1.14 -16.30 19.07
N GLY A 93 -1.06 -15.30 18.19
CA GLY A 93 -2.23 -14.59 17.69
C GLY A 93 -3.20 -15.49 16.91
N VAL A 94 -2.69 -16.41 16.09
CA VAL A 94 -3.52 -17.37 15.32
C VAL A 94 -4.16 -18.38 16.25
N THR A 95 -3.43 -18.95 17.21
CA THR A 95 -3.99 -19.92 18.17
C THR A 95 -5.09 -19.29 19.01
N GLN A 96 -4.90 -18.04 19.44
CA GLN A 96 -5.92 -17.30 20.18
C GLN A 96 -7.17 -17.07 19.31
N LEU A 97 -6.98 -16.54 18.10
CA LEU A 97 -8.09 -16.16 17.22
C LEU A 97 -8.94 -17.37 16.81
N LEU A 98 -8.29 -18.51 16.55
CA LEU A 98 -8.98 -19.78 16.22
C LEU A 98 -9.63 -20.43 17.45
N GLY A 99 -9.08 -20.25 18.65
CA GLY A 99 -9.68 -20.70 19.90
C GLY A 99 -11.00 -19.97 20.20
N ASP A 100 -10.99 -18.65 20.04
CA ASP A 100 -12.14 -17.80 20.33
C ASP A 100 -13.24 -17.91 19.25
N ASN A 101 -12.88 -18.24 17.99
CA ASN A 101 -13.79 -18.18 16.84
C ASN A 101 -13.71 -19.43 15.95
N ARG A 102 -14.31 -20.53 16.40
CA ARG A 102 -14.26 -21.82 15.70
C ARG A 102 -14.92 -21.81 14.31
N GLU A 103 -15.93 -20.98 14.09
CA GLU A 103 -16.63 -20.89 12.80
C GLU A 103 -15.77 -20.28 11.69
N MET A 104 -14.91 -19.32 12.05
CA MET A 104 -14.00 -18.62 11.13
C MET A 104 -12.93 -19.56 10.56
N MET A 105 -12.56 -20.59 11.32
CA MET A 105 -11.57 -21.58 10.91
C MET A 105 -11.93 -22.17 9.54
N SER A 106 -13.18 -22.59 9.35
CA SER A 106 -13.66 -23.21 8.11
C SER A 106 -13.50 -22.33 6.87
N LYS A 107 -13.69 -21.01 7.01
CA LYS A 107 -13.63 -20.03 5.93
C LYS A 107 -12.19 -19.73 5.50
N HIS A 108 -11.25 -19.78 6.45
CA HIS A 108 -9.86 -19.35 6.24
C HIS A 108 -8.85 -20.50 6.13
N LEU A 109 -9.29 -21.76 6.16
CA LEU A 109 -8.43 -22.94 6.01
C LEU A 109 -7.49 -22.87 4.80
N ARG A 110 -8.00 -22.37 3.66
CA ARG A 110 -7.22 -22.23 2.42
C ARG A 110 -5.97 -21.37 2.59
N SER A 111 -5.98 -20.40 3.50
CA SER A 111 -4.85 -19.51 3.79
C SER A 111 -3.97 -20.04 4.93
N ILE A 112 -4.59 -20.66 5.95
CA ILE A 112 -3.88 -21.17 7.14
C ILE A 112 -3.05 -22.42 6.82
N ILE A 113 -3.59 -23.37 6.05
CA ILE A 113 -2.87 -24.62 5.74
C ILE A 113 -1.50 -24.38 5.08
N PRO A 114 -1.38 -23.60 4.00
CA PRO A 114 -0.08 -23.37 3.35
C PRO A 114 0.88 -22.51 4.17
N THR A 115 0.38 -21.68 5.09
CA THR A 115 1.23 -20.87 5.98
C THR A 115 1.81 -21.73 7.10
N VAL A 116 0.99 -22.57 7.74
CA VAL A 116 1.42 -23.51 8.77
C VAL A 116 2.32 -24.61 8.19
N ALA A 117 2.03 -25.12 6.99
CA ALA A 117 2.86 -26.14 6.34
C ALA A 117 4.31 -25.65 6.11
N ARG A 118 4.50 -24.38 5.75
CA ARG A 118 5.83 -23.77 5.63
C ARG A 118 6.57 -23.68 6.96
N LEU A 119 5.84 -23.51 8.06
CA LEU A 119 6.40 -23.45 9.40
C LEU A 119 6.90 -24.81 9.90
N ILE A 120 6.30 -25.92 9.43
CA ILE A 120 6.77 -27.28 9.77
C ILE A 120 8.18 -27.54 9.23
N ALA A 121 8.51 -26.97 8.08
CA ALA A 121 9.84 -27.07 7.47
C ALA A 121 10.85 -26.07 8.06
N ASP A 122 10.40 -25.12 8.90
CA ASP A 122 11.27 -24.14 9.54
C ASP A 122 12.12 -24.83 10.62
N GLY A 123 13.45 -24.86 10.43
CA GLY A 123 14.41 -25.45 11.37
C GLY A 123 14.55 -24.66 12.67
N THR A 124 13.86 -23.51 12.80
CA THR A 124 13.78 -22.78 14.05
C THR A 124 12.90 -23.58 15.02
N ARG A 125 13.51 -24.21 16.03
CA ARG A 125 12.78 -24.88 17.12
C ARG A 125 11.92 -23.84 17.86
N VAL A 126 10.66 -23.74 17.47
CA VAL A 126 9.69 -22.90 18.17
C VAL A 126 9.27 -23.68 19.42
N SER A 127 9.95 -23.42 20.54
CA SER A 127 9.74 -24.05 21.85
C SER A 127 8.35 -23.82 22.47
N THR A 128 7.41 -23.23 21.74
CA THR A 128 6.08 -22.84 22.25
C THR A 128 5.12 -24.01 22.44
N LEU A 129 5.39 -25.19 21.85
CA LEU A 129 4.55 -26.37 22.06
C LEU A 129 4.76 -27.03 23.43
N LEU A 130 5.86 -26.74 24.14
CA LEU A 130 6.16 -27.33 25.45
C LEU A 130 5.77 -26.44 26.64
N GLU A 131 5.61 -25.13 26.46
CA GLU A 131 5.26 -24.23 27.57
C GLU A 131 3.74 -24.04 27.78
N LEU A 132 2.92 -24.26 26.74
CA LEU A 132 1.45 -24.14 26.87
C LEU A 132 0.78 -25.29 27.62
N HIS A 133 1.47 -26.41 27.87
CA HIS A 133 0.95 -27.51 28.70
C HIS A 133 1.35 -27.38 30.18
N SER A 134 2.17 -26.41 30.54
CA SER A 134 2.60 -26.17 31.93
C SER A 134 1.80 -25.07 32.64
N SER A 135 0.73 -24.58 32.01
CA SER A 135 -0.21 -23.61 32.58
C SER A 135 -1.64 -24.09 32.37
N CYS A 136 -1.94 -25.26 32.91
CA CYS A 136 -3.27 -25.65 33.35
C CYS A 136 -3.16 -26.28 34.73
#